data_AF-A0A534ZRG2-F1
#
_entry.id   AF-A0A534ZRG2-F1
#
_cell.length_a   1.000
_cell.length_b   1.000
_cell.length_c   1.000
_cell.angle_alpha   90.00
_cell.angle_beta   90.00
_cell.angle_gamma   90.00
#
_symmetry.space_group_name_H-M   'P 1'
#
loop_
_entity.id
_entity.type
_entity.pdbx_description
1 polymer ?
#
loop_
_entity_poly.entity_id
_entity_poly.type
_entity_poly.pdbx_seq_one_letter_code
_entity_poly.pdbx_strand_id
1 'polypeptide(L)'
;MADEKDRLGDKLHQKEKADEDRFFAERDRELLARLRSHKEPADGLSCPRCAKPLAAVSYQDVTVDQCPACGGVWLDRGELEALAPRERESWLGRFFHRPKPVV
;
A
#
# COMPACT_ATOMS: atom_id res chain seq x y z
N MET A 1 7.51 57.79 7.85
CA MET A 1 6.29 57.04 8.23
C MET A 1 5.72 56.45 6.95
N ALA A 2 6.05 55.20 6.63
CA ALA A 2 5.76 54.59 5.33
C ALA A 2 5.14 53.19 5.46
N ASP A 3 4.38 52.94 6.53
CA ASP A 3 3.87 51.61 6.90
C ASP A 3 2.36 51.42 6.67
N GLU A 4 1.70 52.34 5.94
CA GLU A 4 0.24 52.24 5.68
C GLU A 4 -0.13 51.91 4.22
N LYS A 5 0.85 51.66 3.36
CA LYS A 5 0.68 51.17 1.98
C LYS A 5 1.22 49.73 1.98
N ASP A 6 0.45 48.64 1.92
CA ASP A 6 -0.54 48.31 0.90
C ASP A 6 -1.45 47.14 1.35
N ARG A 7 -2.29 47.36 2.38
CA ARG A 7 -3.18 46.32 2.96
C ARG A 7 -4.16 45.69 1.96
N LEU A 8 -4.46 46.40 0.86
CA LEU A 8 -5.35 45.91 -0.19
C LEU A 8 -4.60 44.94 -1.11
N GLY A 9 -3.34 45.25 -1.45
CA GLY A 9 -2.46 44.36 -2.21
C GLY A 9 -2.27 43.01 -1.51
N ASP A 10 -2.00 43.00 -0.21
CA ASP A 10 -1.83 41.76 0.57
C ASP A 10 -3.09 40.87 0.54
N LYS A 11 -4.27 41.49 0.63
CA LYS A 11 -5.56 40.77 0.57
C LYS A 11 -5.84 40.23 -0.82
N LEU A 12 -5.47 40.96 -1.86
CA LEU A 12 -5.60 40.52 -3.25
C LEU A 12 -4.71 39.29 -3.49
N HIS A 13 -3.46 39.36 -3.05
CA HIS A 13 -2.51 38.26 -3.17
C HIS A 13 -2.93 37.02 -2.38
N GLN A 14 -3.47 37.20 -1.17
CA GLN A 14 -4.04 36.10 -0.38
C GLN A 14 -5.23 35.43 -1.09
N LYS A 15 -6.08 36.22 -1.76
CA LYS A 15 -7.19 35.69 -2.55
C LYS A 15 -6.69 34.91 -3.76
N GLU A 16 -5.73 35.46 -4.51
CA GLU A 16 -5.11 34.78 -5.66
C GLU A 16 -4.51 33.44 -5.25
N LYS A 17 -3.73 33.42 -4.17
CA LYS A 17 -3.16 32.18 -3.62
C LYS A 17 -4.24 31.18 -3.24
N ALA A 18 -5.32 31.63 -2.59
CA ALA A 18 -6.42 30.74 -2.23
C ALA A 18 -7.17 30.18 -3.45
N ASP A 19 -7.30 30.98 -4.52
CA ASP A 19 -7.91 30.54 -5.77
C ASP A 19 -7.01 29.53 -6.51
N GLU A 20 -5.69 29.74 -6.52
CA GLU A 20 -4.70 28.79 -7.03
C GLU A 20 -4.71 27.46 -6.24
N ASP A 21 -4.66 27.52 -4.91
CA ASP A 21 -4.69 26.34 -4.04
C ASP A 21 -5.96 25.50 -4.29
N ARG A 22 -7.13 26.13 -4.45
CA ARG A 22 -8.37 25.42 -4.81
C ARG A 22 -8.27 24.77 -6.18
N PHE A 23 -7.74 25.48 -7.17
CA PHE A 23 -7.59 24.97 -8.53
C PHE A 23 -6.70 23.71 -8.55
N PHE A 24 -5.54 23.76 -7.90
CA PHE A 24 -4.63 22.62 -7.81
C PHE A 24 -5.26 21.45 -7.04
N ALA A 25 -5.95 21.71 -5.93
CA ALA A 25 -6.63 20.67 -5.17
C ALA A 25 -7.72 19.96 -5.98
N GLU A 26 -8.46 20.67 -6.83
CA GLU A 26 -9.48 20.08 -7.70
C GLU A 26 -8.86 19.21 -8.80
N ARG A 27 -7.77 19.66 -9.42
CA ARG A 27 -7.02 18.88 -10.42
C ARG A 27 -6.42 17.61 -9.80
N ASP A 28 -5.82 17.72 -8.64
CA ASP A 28 -5.25 16.57 -7.92
C ASP A 28 -6.31 15.54 -7.55
N ARG A 29 -7.49 16.00 -7.09
CA ARG A 29 -8.62 15.11 -6.82
C ARG A 29 -9.06 14.35 -8.06
N GLU A 30 -9.14 15.01 -9.22
CA GLU A 30 -9.48 14.35 -10.48
C GLU A 30 -8.41 13.33 -10.89
N LEU A 31 -7.12 13.68 -10.78
CA LEU A 31 -6.02 12.79 -11.12
C LEU A 31 -6.03 11.53 -10.24
N LEU A 32 -6.22 11.71 -8.92
CA LEU A 32 -6.31 10.62 -7.96
C LEU A 32 -7.54 9.73 -8.22
N ALA A 33 -8.67 10.30 -8.62
CA ALA A 33 -9.84 9.54 -9.01
C ALA A 33 -9.56 8.65 -10.23
N ARG A 34 -8.88 9.18 -11.25
CA ARG A 34 -8.47 8.41 -12.45
C ARG A 34 -7.48 7.30 -12.11
N LEU A 35 -6.50 7.56 -11.25
CA LEU A 35 -5.55 6.54 -10.81
C LEU A 35 -6.25 5.42 -10.02
N ARG A 36 -7.26 5.76 -9.22
CA ARG A 36 -8.06 4.77 -8.50
C ARG A 36 -8.95 3.93 -9.42
N SER A 37 -9.54 4.53 -10.46
CA SER A 37 -10.38 3.79 -11.41
C SER A 37 -9.56 2.86 -12.32
N HIS A 38 -8.31 3.22 -12.63
CA HIS A 38 -7.39 2.40 -13.42
C HIS A 38 -6.47 1.49 -12.60
N LYS A 39 -6.57 1.53 -11.26
CA LYS A 39 -5.97 0.49 -10.43
C LYS A 39 -6.86 -0.74 -10.56
N GLU A 40 -6.66 -1.47 -11.65
CA GLU A 40 -7.26 -2.79 -11.81
C GLU A 40 -6.97 -3.59 -10.53
N PRO A 41 -7.96 -4.32 -9.98
CA PRO A 41 -7.67 -5.30 -8.95
C PRO A 41 -6.54 -6.16 -9.50
N ALA A 42 -5.43 -6.30 -8.78
CA ALA A 42 -4.28 -7.04 -9.27
C ALA A 42 -4.78 -8.37 -9.84
N ASP A 43 -4.78 -8.49 -11.18
CA ASP A 43 -5.33 -9.65 -11.87
C ASP A 43 -4.66 -10.87 -11.25
N GLY A 44 -5.51 -11.81 -10.81
CA GLY A 44 -5.18 -12.85 -9.84
C GLY A 44 -3.73 -13.33 -9.97
N LEU A 45 -2.99 -13.20 -8.87
CA LEU A 45 -1.61 -13.64 -8.76
C LEU A 45 -1.47 -15.04 -9.37
N SER A 46 -0.55 -15.17 -10.32
CA SER A 46 -0.25 -16.44 -10.99
C SER A 46 0.95 -17.09 -10.31
N CYS A 47 0.88 -18.40 -10.08
CA CYS A 47 1.99 -19.12 -9.48
C CYS A 47 3.24 -19.06 -10.37
N PRO A 48 4.41 -18.61 -9.88
CA PRO A 48 5.62 -18.50 -10.70
C PRO A 48 6.17 -19.87 -11.16
N ARG A 49 5.77 -20.96 -10.50
CA ARG A 49 6.25 -22.31 -10.81
C ARG A 49 5.43 -22.99 -11.91
N CYS A 50 4.13 -22.72 -11.99
CA CYS A 50 3.23 -23.46 -12.89
C CYS A 50 2.22 -22.58 -13.64
N ALA A 51 2.30 -21.25 -13.49
CA ALA A 51 1.46 -20.24 -14.15
C ALA A 51 -0.06 -20.38 -13.94
N LYS A 52 -0.49 -21.20 -12.97
CA LYS A 52 -1.90 -21.33 -12.61
C LYS A 52 -2.34 -20.21 -11.66
N PRO A 53 -3.62 -19.77 -11.72
CA PRO A 53 -4.15 -18.80 -10.77
C PRO A 53 -4.05 -19.34 -9.34
N LEU A 54 -3.65 -18.48 -8.41
CA LEU A 54 -3.69 -18.79 -6.99
C LEU A 54 -5.13 -18.75 -6.49
N ALA A 55 -5.42 -19.56 -5.48
CA ALA A 55 -6.71 -19.61 -4.80
C ALA A 55 -6.55 -19.10 -3.38
N ALA A 56 -7.44 -18.22 -2.95
CA ALA A 56 -7.49 -17.73 -1.58
C ALA A 56 -7.94 -18.87 -0.63
N VAL A 57 -7.13 -19.14 0.38
CA VAL A 57 -7.38 -20.15 1.42
C VAL A 57 -7.22 -19.49 2.79
N SER A 58 -8.08 -19.83 3.75
CA SER A 58 -7.93 -19.37 5.13
C SER A 58 -6.98 -20.29 5.90
N TYR A 59 -5.89 -19.72 6.43
CA TYR A 59 -4.93 -20.39 7.29
C TYR A 59 -4.73 -19.58 8.57
N GLN A 60 -5.08 -20.16 9.73
CA GLN A 60 -4.97 -19.50 11.05
C GLN A 60 -5.58 -18.09 11.09
N ASP A 61 -6.77 -17.94 10.53
CA ASP A 61 -7.52 -16.68 10.41
C ASP A 61 -6.85 -15.61 9.51
N VAL A 62 -5.87 -16.01 8.70
CA VAL A 62 -5.25 -15.19 7.66
C VAL A 62 -5.61 -15.76 6.30
N THR A 63 -6.13 -14.92 5.40
CA THR A 63 -6.34 -15.32 4.00
C THR A 63 -4.98 -15.33 3.30
N VAL A 64 -4.64 -16.42 2.63
CA VAL A 64 -3.38 -16.58 1.89
C VAL A 64 -3.66 -17.14 0.50
N ASP A 65 -2.79 -16.81 -0.45
CA ASP A 65 -2.93 -17.29 -1.82
C ASP A 65 -2.16 -18.60 -2.04
N GLN A 66 -2.87 -19.70 -2.20
CA GLN A 66 -2.27 -21.03 -2.42
C GLN A 66 -2.46 -21.51 -3.86
N CYS A 67 -1.39 -22.07 -4.44
CA CYS A 67 -1.47 -22.73 -5.73
C CYS A 67 -2.03 -24.15 -5.59
N PRO A 68 -3.16 -24.48 -6.24
CA PRO A 68 -3.78 -25.81 -6.13
C PRO A 68 -2.99 -26.92 -6.84
N ALA A 69 -2.00 -26.58 -7.69
CA ALA A 69 -1.26 -27.58 -8.45
C ALA A 69 0.11 -27.94 -7.88
N CYS A 70 0.85 -26.96 -7.36
CA CYS A 70 2.18 -27.19 -6.81
C CYS A 70 2.25 -27.06 -5.29
N GLY A 71 1.17 -26.60 -4.65
CA GLY A 71 1.11 -26.36 -3.20
C GLY A 71 1.91 -25.14 -2.73
N GLY A 72 2.47 -24.34 -3.65
CA GLY A 72 3.16 -23.10 -3.29
C GLY A 72 2.21 -22.09 -2.67
N VAL A 73 2.68 -21.36 -1.67
CA VAL A 73 1.94 -20.29 -0.98
C VAL A 73 2.59 -18.96 -1.31
N TRP A 74 1.78 -17.99 -1.68
CA TRP A 74 2.17 -16.61 -1.89
C TRP A 74 1.67 -15.78 -0.73
N LEU A 75 2.56 -14.99 -0.14
CA LEU A 75 2.27 -14.14 1.01
C LEU A 75 2.69 -12.72 0.69
N ASP A 76 1.80 -11.77 0.90
CA ASP A 76 2.16 -10.36 0.91
C ASP A 76 2.82 -9.95 2.24
N ARG A 77 3.24 -8.69 2.34
CA ARG A 77 3.89 -8.17 3.54
C ARG A 77 2.98 -8.23 4.78
N GLY A 78 1.69 -7.95 4.62
CA GLY A 78 0.72 -7.90 5.73
C GLY A 78 0.31 -9.30 6.21
N GLU A 79 0.11 -10.23 5.28
CA GLU A 79 -0.18 -11.64 5.56
C GLU A 79 0.99 -12.30 6.29
N LEU A 80 2.22 -12.03 5.85
CA LEU A 80 3.41 -12.54 6.51
C LEU A 80 3.57 -11.98 7.93
N GLU A 81 3.35 -10.67 8.12
CA GLU A 81 3.37 -10.04 9.45
C GLU A 81 2.29 -10.60 10.37
N ALA A 82 1.12 -10.96 9.83
CA ALA A 82 0.07 -11.62 10.58
C ALA A 82 0.45 -13.07 10.96
N LEU A 83 1.04 -13.84 10.05
CA LEU A 83 1.36 -15.26 10.30
C LEU A 83 2.61 -15.47 11.16
N ALA A 84 3.64 -14.63 11.02
CA ALA A 84 4.92 -14.77 11.71
C ALA A 84 4.81 -14.98 13.24
N PRO A 85 4.01 -14.20 14.01
CA PRO A 85 3.87 -14.41 15.45
C PRO A 85 3.12 -15.70 15.82
N ARG A 86 2.21 -16.17 14.96
CA ARG A 86 1.40 -17.39 15.17
C ARG A 86 2.20 -18.67 14.90
N GLU A 87 3.18 -18.58 13.99
CA GLU A 87 4.06 -19.68 13.58
C GLU A 87 5.39 -19.73 14.36
N ARG A 88 5.48 -19.11 15.55
CA ARG A 88 6.71 -18.97 16.35
C ARG A 88 7.46 -20.28 16.62
N GLU A 89 6.73 -21.40 16.76
CA GLU A 89 7.32 -22.74 17.00
C GLU A 89 7.46 -23.58 15.72
N SER A 90 6.91 -23.09 14.62
CA SER A 90 6.81 -23.79 13.34
C SER A 90 8.02 -23.49 12.43
N TRP A 91 8.07 -24.13 11.26
CA TRP A 91 9.21 -24.04 10.34
C TRP A 91 9.42 -22.61 9.80
N LEU A 92 8.35 -21.81 9.67
CA LEU A 92 8.39 -20.40 9.30
C LEU A 92 9.09 -19.55 10.38
N GLY A 93 8.76 -19.76 11.66
CA GLY A 93 9.42 -19.11 12.79
C GLY A 93 10.91 -19.45 12.85
N ARG A 94 11.30 -20.70 12.59
CA ARG A 94 12.73 -21.12 12.52
C ARG A 94 13.49 -20.45 11.39
N PHE A 95 12.82 -20.16 10.27
CA PHE A 95 13.45 -19.51 9.12
C PHE A 95 13.71 -18.01 9.38
N PHE A 96 12.74 -17.30 9.95
CA PHE A 96 12.84 -15.84 10.18
C PHE A 96 13.45 -15.44 11.52
N HIS A 97 13.38 -16.29 12.55
CA HIS A 97 13.92 -16.03 13.89
C HIS A 97 15.07 -16.97 14.21
N ARG A 98 15.88 -17.31 13.20
CA ARG A 98 17.14 -17.98 13.43
C ARG A 98 18.05 -17.00 14.20
N PRO A 99 18.37 -17.24 15.48
CA PRO A 99 19.34 -16.38 16.16
C PRO A 99 20.64 -16.44 15.36
N LYS A 100 21.19 -15.28 14.99
CA LYS A 100 22.55 -15.22 14.43
C LYS A 100 23.45 -15.91 15.46
N PRO A 101 24.27 -16.90 15.05
CA PRO A 101 25.29 -17.41 15.97
C PRO A 101 26.14 -16.22 16.38
N VAL A 102 26.16 -15.93 17.68
CA VAL A 102 27.11 -14.99 18.25
C VAL A 102 28.43 -15.74 18.25
N VAL A 103 29.34 -15.31 17.38
CA VAL A 103 30.72 -15.81 17.30
C VAL A 103 31.48 -15.34 18.53
#